data_AF-A0A016WK68-F1
#
_entry.id   AF-A0A016WK68-F1
#
_cell.length_a   1.000
_cell.length_b   1.000
_cell.length_c   1.000
_cell.angle_alpha   90.00
_cell.angle_beta   90.00
_cell.angle_gamma   90.00
#
_symmetry.space_group_name_H-M   'P 1'
#
loop_
_entity.id
_entity.type
_entity.pdbx_description
1 polymer ?
#
loop_
_entity_poly.entity_id
_entity_poly.type
_entity_poly.pdbx_seq_one_letter_code
_entity_poly.pdbx_strand_id
1 'polypeptide(L)'
;MTTRTIHGNSQFQKPTSLRWTWESPGGEYHNEIDHIIVNRRYCLTDVGVVPKFYTGSDHRLLRARFFFSRKAEKAAKYKKRSPKPTIIWDLFTTLAGF
;
A
#
# COMPACT_ATOMS: atom_id res chain seq x y z
N MET A 1 -15.13 -4.68 -6.87
CA MET A 1 -14.25 -3.52 -6.66
C MET A 1 -12.82 -4.00 -6.80
N THR A 2 -12.12 -3.61 -7.86
CA THR A 2 -10.69 -3.87 -8.03
C THR A 2 -9.91 -3.07 -6.98
N THR A 3 -9.38 -3.74 -5.95
CA THR A 3 -8.43 -3.11 -5.04
C THR A 3 -7.12 -2.95 -5.77
N ARG A 4 -6.84 -1.75 -6.27
CA ARG A 4 -5.55 -1.43 -6.88
C ARG A 4 -4.45 -1.65 -5.82
N THR A 5 -3.64 -2.68 -6.03
CA THR A 5 -2.41 -2.88 -5.26
C THR A 5 -1.39 -1.84 -5.71
N ILE A 6 -0.55 -1.43 -4.76
CA ILE A 6 0.42 -0.35 -4.95
C ILE A 6 1.76 -0.86 -4.48
N HIS A 7 2.77 -0.64 -5.32
CA HIS A 7 4.15 -0.91 -4.98
C HIS A 7 4.67 0.17 -4.02
N GLY A 8 4.86 -0.18 -2.75
CA GLY A 8 5.20 0.71 -1.65
C GLY A 8 6.56 1.36 -1.79
N ASN A 9 7.58 0.61 -2.24
CA ASN A 9 8.93 1.14 -2.43
C ASN A 9 8.97 2.23 -3.52
N SER A 10 8.08 2.18 -4.51
CA SER A 10 7.95 3.23 -5.53
C SER A 10 7.16 4.46 -5.08
N GLN A 11 6.54 4.47 -3.89
CA GLN A 11 5.71 5.61 -3.46
C GLN A 11 6.52 6.77 -2.86
N PHE A 12 7.72 6.50 -2.37
CA PHE A 12 8.53 7.46 -1.63
C PHE A 12 9.89 7.60 -2.30
N GLN A 13 10.33 8.85 -2.53
CA GLN A 13 11.68 9.09 -3.00
C GLN A 13 12.67 8.83 -1.86
N LYS A 14 13.61 7.93 -2.10
CA LYS A 14 14.69 7.59 -1.16
C LYS A 14 16.05 7.84 -1.81
N PRO A 15 17.06 8.26 -1.04
CA PRO A 15 18.43 8.29 -1.52
C PRO A 15 18.86 6.93 -2.07
N THR A 16 19.63 6.91 -3.15
CA THR A 16 20.09 5.67 -3.81
C THR A 16 20.79 4.73 -2.83
N SER A 17 21.59 5.28 -1.92
CA SER A 17 22.27 4.51 -0.87
C SER A 17 21.32 3.79 0.09
N LEU A 18 20.07 4.22 0.23
CA LEU A 18 19.05 3.63 1.12
C LEU A 18 17.97 2.85 0.37
N ARG A 19 18.19 2.57 -0.92
CA ARG A 19 17.17 1.94 -1.78
C ARG A 19 17.32 0.43 -1.94
N TRP A 20 18.55 -0.05 -2.18
CA TRP A 20 18.81 -1.47 -2.36
C TRP A 20 18.50 -2.30 -1.11
N THR A 21 18.16 -3.57 -1.23
CA THR A 21 17.81 -4.41 -0.08
C THR A 21 18.72 -5.63 0.04
N TRP A 22 19.55 -5.88 -0.97
CA TRP A 22 20.48 -6.99 -1.01
C TRP A 22 21.84 -6.55 -1.58
N GLU A 23 22.90 -7.14 -1.06
CA GLU A 23 24.29 -7.00 -1.49
C GLU A 23 24.85 -8.34 -1.98
N SER A 24 25.56 -8.35 -3.11
CA SER A 24 26.17 -9.57 -3.63
C SER A 24 27.33 -10.06 -2.76
N PRO A 25 27.72 -11.35 -2.88
CA PRO A 25 29.02 -11.80 -2.39
C PRO A 25 30.12 -10.87 -2.93
N GLY A 26 30.98 -10.37 -2.05
CA GLY A 26 32.05 -9.43 -2.40
C GLY A 26 31.66 -7.95 -2.48
N GLY A 27 30.37 -7.60 -2.35
CA GLY A 27 29.92 -6.20 -2.25
C GLY A 27 29.91 -5.40 -3.56
N GLU A 28 30.10 -6.06 -4.70
CA GLU A 28 30.15 -5.39 -6.02
C GLU A 28 28.78 -4.92 -6.51
N TYR A 29 27.71 -5.65 -6.18
CA TYR A 29 26.36 -5.36 -6.67
C TYR A 29 25.39 -5.09 -5.53
N HIS A 30 24.55 -4.08 -5.72
CA HIS A 30 23.46 -3.71 -4.81
C HIS A 30 22.14 -3.69 -5.56
N ASN A 31 21.19 -4.54 -5.16
CA ASN A 31 19.89 -4.67 -5.83
C ASN A 31 18.73 -4.43 -4.87
N GLU A 32 17.62 -3.91 -5.38
CA GLU A 32 16.33 -3.85 -4.68
C GLU A 32 15.52 -5.11 -5.06
N ILE A 33 15.51 -6.11 -4.19
CA ILE A 33 14.80 -7.40 -4.42
C ILE A 33 13.69 -7.70 -3.39
N ASP A 34 13.74 -7.03 -2.24
CA ASP A 34 12.67 -7.04 -1.23
C ASP A 34 11.69 -5.88 -1.43
N HIS A 35 10.39 -6.19 -1.45
CA HIS A 35 9.34 -5.22 -1.76
C HIS A 35 8.16 -5.29 -0.82
N ILE A 36 7.55 -4.13 -0.54
CA ILE A 36 6.30 -4.03 0.21
C ILE A 36 5.17 -3.62 -0.74
N ILE A 37 4.13 -4.45 -0.82
CA ILE A 37 2.93 -4.21 -1.63
C ILE A 37 1.76 -3.96 -0.70
N VAL A 38 0.98 -2.89 -0.96
CA VAL A 38 -0.17 -2.51 -0.14
C VAL A 38 -1.42 -2.33 -0.98
N ASN A 39 -2.59 -2.64 -0.41
CA ASN A 39 -3.89 -2.38 -1.03
C ASN A 39 -4.60 -1.14 -0.44
N ARG A 40 -3.97 -0.45 0.51
CA ARG A 40 -4.49 0.75 1.18
C ARG A 40 -3.49 1.90 1.10
N ARG A 41 -3.53 2.64 -0.02
CA ARG A 41 -2.62 3.77 -0.30
C ARG A 41 -2.49 4.74 0.88
N TYR A 42 -3.63 5.18 1.40
CA TYR A 42 -3.69 6.27 2.37
C TYR A 42 -3.17 5.91 3.76
N CYS A 43 -2.92 4.63 4.03
CA CYS A 43 -2.39 4.19 5.32
C CYS A 43 -0.86 4.07 5.30
N LEU A 44 -0.24 3.98 4.12
CA LEU A 44 1.21 3.87 3.99
C LEU A 44 1.85 5.27 4.03
N THR A 45 2.72 5.52 5.00
CA THR A 45 3.33 6.85 5.23
C THR A 45 4.83 6.89 4.97
N ASP A 46 5.49 5.73 4.93
CA ASP A 46 6.89 5.61 4.57
C ASP A 46 7.21 4.16 4.18
N VAL A 47 8.13 3.97 3.25
CA VAL A 47 8.81 2.69 2.98
C VAL A 47 10.28 2.99 2.74
N GLY A 48 11.17 2.32 3.46
CA GLY A 48 12.60 2.46 3.24
C GLY A 48 13.43 1.50 4.07
N VAL A 49 14.71 1.41 3.72
CA VAL A 49 15.68 0.61 4.44
C VAL A 49 16.03 1.28 5.76
N VAL A 50 16.19 0.48 6.82
CA VAL A 50 16.71 0.93 8.11
C VAL A 50 18.23 1.07 8.00
N PRO A 51 18.80 2.28 8.16
CA PRO A 51 20.24 2.48 8.07
C PRO A 51 20.95 1.84 9.27
N LYS A 52 22.19 1.38 9.05
CA LYS A 52 23.09 0.88 10.11
C LYS A 52 22.50 -0.24 10.97
N PHE A 53 21.61 -1.04 10.40
CA PHE A 53 21.06 -2.23 11.04
C PHE A 53 21.81 -3.47 10.54
N TYR A 54 22.84 -3.86 11.28
CA TYR A 54 23.74 -4.95 10.91
C TYR A 54 23.30 -6.25 11.59
N THR A 55 22.74 -7.18 10.82
CA THR A 55 22.34 -8.52 11.30
C THR A 55 23.34 -9.62 10.94
N GLY A 56 24.39 -9.28 10.17
CA GLY A 56 25.27 -10.26 9.53
C GLY A 56 24.68 -10.91 8.28
N SER A 57 23.52 -10.46 7.81
CA SER A 57 22.95 -10.85 6.51
C SER A 57 23.43 -9.92 5.41
N ASP A 58 23.51 -10.47 4.20
CA ASP A 58 23.60 -9.78 2.91
C ASP A 58 22.34 -8.95 2.57
N HIS A 59 21.24 -9.13 3.32
CA HIS A 59 20.03 -8.32 3.21
C HIS A 59 19.98 -7.17 4.23
N ARG A 60 19.40 -6.06 3.79
CA ARG A 60 19.07 -4.91 4.63
C ARG A 60 17.61 -4.94 5.07
N LEU A 61 17.37 -4.52 6.30
CA LEU A 61 16.02 -4.47 6.85
C LEU A 61 15.15 -3.41 6.13
N LEU A 62 14.17 -3.87 5.36
CA LEU A 62 13.14 -3.03 4.75
C LEU A 62 12.00 -2.77 5.75
N ARG A 63 11.63 -1.49 5.93
CA ARG A 63 10.59 -1.08 6.88
C ARG A 63 9.50 -0.27 6.19
N ALA A 64 8.24 -0.64 6.42
CA ALA A 64 7.10 0.22 6.14
C ALA A 64 6.57 0.86 7.42
N ARG A 65 6.09 2.10 7.31
CA ARG A 65 5.37 2.81 8.38
C ARG A 65 3.92 3.03 7.97
N PHE A 66 3.01 2.56 8.82
CA PHE A 66 1.57 2.71 8.61
C PHE A 66 0.97 3.71 9.59
N PHE A 67 0.03 4.52 9.11
CA PHE A 67 -0.81 5.37 9.92
C PHE A 67 -2.29 5.05 9.66
N PHE A 68 -3.01 4.72 10.73
CA PHE A 68 -4.43 4.42 10.67
C PHE A 68 -5.21 5.46 11.47
N SER A 69 -5.91 6.35 10.77
CA SER A 69 -6.85 7.26 11.43
C SER A 69 -8.12 6.52 11.82
N ARG A 70 -8.50 6.58 13.10
CA ARG A 70 -9.77 6.00 13.61
C ARG A 70 -10.99 6.47 12.81
N LYS A 71 -11.03 7.76 12.43
CA LYS A 71 -12.13 8.34 11.63
C LYS A 71 -12.16 7.75 10.21
N ALA A 72 -11.01 7.68 9.55
CA ALA A 72 -10.90 7.13 8.21
C ALA A 72 -11.22 5.63 8.18
N GLU A 73 -10.73 4.86 9.15
CA GLU A 73 -11.01 3.42 9.27
C GLU A 73 -12.49 3.15 9.56
N LYS A 74 -13.13 3.94 10.43
CA LYS A 74 -14.59 3.86 10.63
C LYS A 74 -15.33 4.14 9.32
N ALA A 75 -15.02 5.24 8.63
CA ALA A 75 -15.66 5.58 7.36
C ALA A 75 -15.47 4.50 6.28
N ALA A 76 -14.27 3.92 6.18
CA ALA A 76 -13.98 2.82 5.26
C ALA A 76 -14.80 1.56 5.58
N LYS A 77 -14.98 1.22 6.87
CA LYS A 77 -15.84 0.11 7.31
C LYS A 77 -17.31 0.35 6.95
N TYR A 78 -17.83 1.56 7.14
CA TYR A 78 -19.21 1.90 6.78
C TYR A 78 -19.42 1.85 5.25
N LYS A 79 -18.48 2.35 4.44
CA LYS A 79 -18.56 2.29 2.97
C LYS A 79 -18.53 0.85 2.42
N LYS A 80 -17.86 -0.08 3.12
CA LYS A 80 -17.88 -1.51 2.77
C LYS A 80 -19.21 -2.20 3.16
N ARG A 81 -19.90 -1.68 4.17
CA ARG A 81 -21.15 -2.24 4.71
C ARG A 81 -22.40 -1.66 4.07
N SER A 82 -22.33 -0.45 3.51
CA SER A 82 -23.47 0.13 2.81
C SER A 82 -23.78 -0.71 1.57
N PRO A 83 -24.98 -1.30 1.45
CA PRO A 83 -25.47 -1.80 0.18
C PRO A 83 -25.32 -0.67 -0.86
N LYS A 84 -24.98 -1.00 -2.10
CA LYS A 84 -25.16 -0.02 -3.18
C LYS A 84 -26.63 0.41 -3.08
N PRO A 85 -26.95 1.71 -2.97
CA PRO A 85 -28.33 2.13 -3.07
C PRO A 85 -28.80 1.69 -4.45
N THR A 86 -29.65 0.67 -4.50
CA THR A 86 -30.51 0.44 -5.65
C THR A 86 -31.41 1.65 -5.67
N ILE A 87 -31.03 2.69 -6.41
CA ILE A 87 -31.91 3.82 -6.58
C ILE A 87 -33.08 3.27 -7.39
N ILE A 88 -34.26 3.27 -6.77
CA ILE A 88 -35.55 2.79 -7.28
C ILE A 88 -36.04 3.74 -8.40
N TRP A 89 -35.16 4.17 -9.32
CA TRP A 89 -35.58 4.82 -10.55
C TRP A 89 -36.18 3.77 -11.49
N ASP A 90 -35.55 2.60 -11.58
CA ASP A 90 -36.00 1.49 -12.44
C ASP A 90 -37.40 0.97 -12.07
N LEU A 91 -37.75 0.95 -10.77
CA LEU A 91 -39.08 0.56 -10.30
C LEU A 91 -40.13 1.65 -10.61
N PHE A 92 -39.71 2.93 -10.60
CA PHE A 92 -40.58 4.06 -10.94
C PHE A 92 -40.91 4.07 -12.44
N THR A 93 -39.95 3.75 -13.31
CA THR A 93 -40.22 3.59 -14.75
C THR A 93 -41.15 2.43 -15.05
N THR A 94 -41.09 1.33 -14.29
CA THR A 94 -42.03 0.20 -14.49
C THR A 94 -43.46 0.53 -14.05
N LEU A 95 -43.62 1.40 -13.04
CA LEU A 95 -44.93 1.88 -12.56
C LEU A 95 -45.49 3.06 -13.38
N ALA A 96 -44.63 3.85 -14.03
CA ALA A 96 -45.04 5.00 -14.83
C ALA A 96 -45.52 4.65 -16.25
N GLY A 97 -45.39 3.39 -16.69
CA GLY A 97 -46.09 2.88 -17.88
C GLY A 97 -45.85 3.67 -19.17
N PHE A 98 -44.59 3.99 -19.49
CA PHE A 98 -44.18 4.41 -20.83
C PHE A 98 -43.53 3.25 -21.57
#